data_AF-A0A9P7MRZ2-F1
#
_entry.id   AF-A0A9P7MRZ2-F1
#
_cell.length_a   1.000
_cell.length_b   1.000
_cell.length_c   1.000
_cell.angle_alpha   90.00
_cell.angle_beta   90.00
_cell.angle_gamma   90.00
#
_symmetry.space_group_name_H-M   'P 1'
#
loop_
_entity.id
_entity.type
_entity.pdbx_description
1 polymer ?
#
loop_
_entity_poly.entity_id
_entity_poly.type
_entity_poly.pdbx_seq_one_letter_code
_entity_poly.pdbx_strand_id
1 'polypeptide(L)'
;MSRNGHPERHPIQTSAVIVLGVKPGPALPPPSPPTRCASPSDGALLADGTSSSFILEESSSRHDADDPQSVPTPPCQNETKSEPDATESRLRQGMHVLNTEATALANLSKLYEIDPIARNGFDQAVQTIARRGLSGGKLVIIGVGKSGHIGKKLVATMQSLDVRAVFLHPTEALHGDLGIIDSRDTLLFITYSGKTQELMLLLPHLNAALPTILLTSHTRREACELIKQRPNTILLPAPIPESEIISFGVSAPTSSTTVALALGDALAITAAKEMHLDIAATFAKNHPGGAIGEAAAAAADVAVEPKRHLRPSR
;
A
#
# COMPACT_ATOMS: atom_id res chain seq x y z
N MET A 1 7.26 -7.38 -56.40
CA MET A 1 6.26 -8.46 -56.21
C MET A 1 6.83 -9.35 -55.11
N SER A 2 6.34 -9.53 -53.88
CA SER A 2 5.11 -9.25 -53.11
C SER A 2 5.57 -9.02 -51.65
N ARG A 3 5.11 -8.01 -50.89
CA ARG A 3 3.91 -7.99 -50.00
C ARG A 3 3.75 -9.27 -49.16
N ASN A 4 3.39 -9.29 -47.88
CA ASN A 4 3.16 -8.33 -46.78
C ASN A 4 2.80 -9.22 -45.55
N GLY A 5 2.93 -8.72 -44.32
CA GLY A 5 2.03 -9.13 -43.24
C GLY A 5 2.70 -9.66 -41.96
N HIS A 6 3.40 -8.79 -41.22
CA HIS A 6 3.47 -8.97 -39.78
C HIS A 6 2.24 -8.30 -39.14
N PRO A 7 1.55 -8.96 -38.19
CA PRO A 7 0.40 -8.36 -37.53
C PRO A 7 0.88 -7.26 -36.58
N GLU A 8 0.42 -6.03 -36.81
CA GLU A 8 0.52 -4.94 -35.85
C GLU A 8 -0.15 -5.37 -34.54
N ARG A 9 0.64 -5.50 -33.48
CA ARG A 9 0.11 -5.59 -32.12
C ARG A 9 -0.20 -4.16 -31.67
N HIS A 10 -1.45 -3.75 -31.79
CA HIS A 10 -1.91 -2.54 -31.12
C HIS A 10 -1.82 -2.75 -29.59
N PRO A 11 -1.27 -1.79 -28.84
CA PRO A 11 -1.37 -1.80 -27.39
C PRO A 11 -2.83 -1.80 -26.98
N ILE A 12 -3.23 -2.80 -26.20
CA ILE A 12 -4.56 -2.83 -25.58
C ILE A 12 -4.52 -1.75 -24.48
N GLN A 13 -5.17 -0.62 -24.73
CA GLN A 13 -5.44 0.40 -23.72
C GLN A 13 -6.35 -0.21 -22.64
N THR A 14 -5.80 -0.55 -21.48
CA THR A 14 -6.58 -0.83 -20.27
C THR A 14 -6.26 0.23 -19.21
N SER A 15 -6.89 1.37 -19.35
CA SER A 15 -7.06 2.34 -18.27
C SER A 15 -8.32 3.16 -18.53
N ALA A 16 -9.46 2.47 -18.52
CA ALA A 16 -10.73 3.16 -18.37
C ALA A 16 -10.85 3.63 -16.92
N VAL A 17 -10.77 4.95 -16.72
CA VAL A 17 -11.20 5.64 -15.51
C VAL A 17 -12.73 5.60 -15.52
N ILE A 18 -13.33 4.79 -14.66
CA ILE A 18 -14.79 4.81 -14.46
C ILE A 18 -15.12 6.00 -13.57
N VAL A 19 -15.63 7.06 -14.19
CA VAL A 19 -16.33 8.14 -13.49
C VAL A 19 -17.73 7.65 -13.16
N LEU A 20 -18.03 7.48 -11.87
CA LEU A 20 -19.36 7.09 -11.39
C LEU A 20 -20.36 8.23 -11.67
N GLY A 21 -21.33 8.01 -12.57
CA GLY A 21 -22.41 8.99 -12.80
C GLY A 21 -23.25 8.84 -14.07
N VAL A 22 -22.95 7.93 -15.01
CA VAL A 22 -23.72 7.78 -16.26
C VAL A 22 -24.07 6.30 -16.50
N LYS A 23 -25.36 5.97 -16.66
CA LYS A 23 -25.85 4.70 -17.25
C LYS A 23 -26.24 4.96 -18.71
N PRO A 24 -25.87 4.08 -19.65
CA PRO A 24 -26.94 3.28 -20.28
C PRO A 24 -26.55 1.89 -20.80
N GLY A 25 -27.50 0.94 -20.65
CA GLY A 25 -27.83 -0.10 -21.65
C GLY A 25 -27.11 -1.46 -21.57
N PRO A 26 -27.82 -2.61 -21.69
CA PRO A 26 -27.22 -3.93 -21.51
C PRO A 26 -26.53 -4.43 -22.79
N ALA A 27 -25.32 -4.97 -22.65
CA ALA A 27 -24.66 -5.71 -23.72
C ALA A 27 -24.69 -7.21 -23.39
N LEU A 28 -25.32 -7.99 -24.28
CA LEU A 28 -25.49 -9.45 -24.19
C LEU A 28 -24.14 -10.20 -24.24
N PRO A 29 -24.00 -11.34 -23.55
CA PRO A 29 -22.75 -12.09 -23.49
C PRO A 29 -22.52 -12.98 -24.72
N PRO A 30 -21.26 -13.19 -25.16
CA PRO A 30 -20.95 -14.27 -26.10
C PRO A 30 -20.96 -15.65 -25.42
N PRO A 31 -21.26 -16.74 -26.16
CA PRO A 31 -21.55 -18.06 -25.62
C PRO A 31 -20.30 -18.86 -25.21
N SER A 32 -20.43 -19.74 -24.21
CA SER A 32 -19.56 -20.92 -23.98
C SER A 32 -20.16 -22.13 -24.73
N PRO A 33 -19.50 -23.29 -25.02
CA PRO A 33 -18.25 -23.91 -24.50
C PRO A 33 -17.48 -24.71 -25.63
N PRO A 34 -16.63 -25.75 -25.40
CA PRO A 34 -17.06 -27.05 -24.87
C PRO A 34 -16.15 -27.62 -23.77
N THR A 35 -16.77 -28.16 -22.73
CA THR A 35 -16.13 -29.14 -21.83
C THR A 35 -15.98 -30.46 -22.58
N ARG A 36 -14.85 -31.16 -22.43
CA ARG A 36 -14.77 -32.59 -22.73
C ARG A 36 -14.53 -33.42 -21.47
N CYS A 37 -15.29 -34.51 -21.44
CA CYS A 37 -15.49 -35.48 -20.36
C CYS A 37 -14.36 -36.51 -20.24
N ALA A 38 -14.23 -37.05 -19.02
CA ALA A 38 -13.97 -38.43 -18.58
C ALA A 38 -12.94 -39.29 -19.36
N SER A 39 -12.00 -39.98 -18.70
CA SER A 39 -12.20 -41.15 -17.81
C SER A 39 -10.81 -41.83 -17.55
N PRO A 40 -10.70 -43.06 -17.01
CA PRO A 40 -10.89 -43.57 -15.63
C PRO A 40 -9.56 -44.13 -15.05
N SER A 41 -9.40 -44.39 -13.75
CA SER A 41 -9.50 -45.68 -13.03
C SER A 41 -8.57 -45.54 -11.78
N ASP A 42 -8.69 -46.17 -10.62
CA ASP A 42 -9.05 -47.53 -10.21
C ASP A 42 -9.92 -47.47 -8.93
N GLY A 43 -10.92 -48.34 -8.76
CA GLY A 43 -10.73 -49.69 -8.21
C GLY A 43 -11.10 -49.69 -6.72
N ALA A 44 -12.40 -49.75 -6.39
CA ALA A 44 -13.10 -50.98 -6.03
C ALA A 44 -12.85 -51.42 -4.57
N LEU A 45 -13.90 -51.33 -3.74
CA LEU A 45 -14.26 -52.37 -2.78
C LEU A 45 -15.79 -52.30 -2.54
N LEU A 46 -16.44 -53.39 -2.96
CA LEU A 46 -17.79 -53.86 -2.66
C LEU A 46 -17.90 -54.13 -1.14
N ALA A 47 -19.03 -54.29 -0.45
CA ALA A 47 -20.43 -54.60 -0.67
C ALA A 47 -21.17 -54.11 0.61
N ASP A 48 -22.46 -54.19 0.88
CA ASP A 48 -23.63 -54.82 0.29
C ASP A 48 -24.83 -54.09 0.91
N GLY A 49 -25.93 -53.98 0.18
CA GLY A 49 -27.16 -53.38 0.70
C GLY A 49 -28.10 -54.45 1.25
N THR A 50 -28.83 -54.16 2.33
CA THR A 50 -30.20 -54.65 2.52
C THR A 50 -30.94 -53.79 3.54
N SER A 51 -32.08 -53.27 3.08
CA SER A 51 -33.18 -52.72 3.84
C SER A 51 -34.08 -53.82 4.41
N SER A 52 -34.49 -53.73 5.69
CA SER A 52 -35.71 -54.32 6.28
C SER A 52 -35.68 -54.06 7.81
N SER A 53 -36.48 -53.16 8.39
CA SER A 53 -37.89 -53.33 8.80
C SER A 53 -38.11 -54.16 10.08
N PHE A 54 -38.75 -53.51 11.07
CA PHE A 54 -39.69 -54.01 12.10
C PHE A 54 -39.17 -54.79 13.34
N ILE A 55 -39.28 -54.24 14.58
CA ILE A 55 -40.31 -54.23 15.67
C ILE A 55 -40.27 -55.44 16.64
N LEU A 56 -40.40 -55.13 17.96
CA LEU A 56 -40.89 -55.88 19.15
C LEU A 56 -39.78 -56.23 20.16
N GLU A 57 -39.89 -56.08 21.49
CA GLU A 57 -40.99 -55.68 22.39
C GLU A 57 -40.47 -55.32 23.82
N GLU A 58 -41.32 -54.60 24.57
CA GLU A 58 -41.63 -54.64 26.02
C GLU A 58 -40.59 -54.57 27.17
N SER A 59 -40.80 -53.60 28.09
CA SER A 59 -41.33 -53.87 29.44
C SER A 59 -41.67 -52.60 30.26
N SER A 60 -42.96 -52.50 30.58
CA SER A 60 -43.69 -51.84 31.68
C SER A 60 -42.98 -51.12 32.84
N SER A 61 -43.48 -49.93 33.21
CA SER A 61 -44.13 -49.68 34.52
C SER A 61 -44.89 -48.34 34.56
N ARG A 62 -46.10 -48.38 35.15
CA ARG A 62 -47.15 -47.35 35.22
C ARG A 62 -46.87 -46.29 36.29
N HIS A 63 -47.37 -45.05 36.09
CA HIS A 63 -48.11 -44.27 37.10
C HIS A 63 -48.83 -43.07 36.46
N ASP A 64 -50.15 -43.01 36.65
CA ASP A 64 -51.07 -41.92 36.29
C ASP A 64 -51.07 -40.82 37.36
N ALA A 65 -51.21 -39.55 36.97
CA ALA A 65 -52.01 -38.52 37.67
C ALA A 65 -52.11 -37.20 36.86
N ASP A 66 -53.31 -36.63 36.86
CA ASP A 66 -53.82 -35.40 36.25
C ASP A 66 -53.01 -34.10 36.49
N ASP A 67 -53.01 -33.17 35.50
CA ASP A 67 -53.59 -31.80 35.62
C ASP A 67 -53.53 -31.03 34.26
N PRO A 68 -54.58 -30.29 33.81
CA PRO A 68 -54.61 -29.61 32.52
C PRO A 68 -54.54 -28.08 32.66
N GLN A 69 -53.43 -27.44 32.26
CA GLN A 69 -53.41 -26.02 31.87
C GLN A 69 -52.43 -25.75 30.73
N SER A 70 -52.96 -25.73 29.50
CA SER A 70 -52.25 -25.29 28.30
C SER A 70 -52.23 -23.75 28.22
N VAL A 71 -51.10 -23.14 28.54
CA VAL A 71 -50.78 -21.76 28.19
C VAL A 71 -50.36 -21.72 26.71
N PRO A 72 -50.92 -20.87 25.84
CA PRO A 72 -50.49 -20.81 24.45
C PRO A 72 -49.10 -20.19 24.38
N THR A 73 -48.11 -21.00 24.03
CA THR A 73 -46.76 -20.57 23.66
C THR A 73 -46.87 -19.66 22.43
N PRO A 74 -46.22 -18.47 22.40
CA PRO A 74 -46.23 -17.64 21.20
C PRO A 74 -45.55 -18.43 20.07
N PRO A 75 -46.00 -18.30 18.81
CA PRO A 75 -45.35 -19.01 17.71
C PRO A 75 -43.91 -18.54 17.66
N CYS A 76 -42.97 -19.48 17.86
CA CYS A 76 -41.58 -19.31 17.47
C CYS A 76 -41.59 -18.90 16.01
N GLN A 77 -41.44 -17.60 15.76
CA GLN A 77 -41.06 -17.10 14.46
C GLN A 77 -39.71 -17.75 14.19
N ASN A 78 -39.71 -18.75 13.31
CA ASN A 78 -38.52 -19.19 12.62
C ASN A 78 -38.04 -17.98 11.82
N GLU A 79 -37.31 -17.07 12.47
CA GLU A 79 -36.39 -16.21 11.79
C GLU A 79 -35.33 -17.13 11.19
N THR A 80 -35.57 -17.55 9.95
CA THR A 80 -34.49 -17.89 9.04
C THR A 80 -33.55 -16.69 9.04
N LYS A 81 -32.55 -16.68 9.92
CA LYS A 81 -31.33 -15.91 9.75
C LYS A 81 -30.71 -16.43 8.46
N SER A 82 -31.13 -15.88 7.32
CA SER A 82 -30.41 -16.02 6.07
C SER A 82 -28.97 -15.65 6.38
N GLU A 83 -28.04 -16.56 6.16
CA GLU A 83 -26.63 -16.23 6.29
C GLU A 83 -26.38 -14.91 5.54
N PRO A 84 -25.67 -13.95 6.15
CA PRO A 84 -25.40 -12.68 5.48
C PRO A 84 -24.81 -13.00 4.11
N ASP A 85 -25.39 -12.41 3.05
CA ASP A 85 -24.95 -12.63 1.68
C ASP A 85 -23.41 -12.58 1.65
N ALA A 86 -22.79 -13.71 1.27
CA ALA A 86 -21.34 -13.85 1.30
C ALA A 86 -20.66 -12.72 0.50
N THR A 87 -21.34 -12.17 -0.50
CA THR A 87 -20.93 -10.99 -1.24
C THR A 87 -20.86 -9.75 -0.34
N GLU A 88 -21.93 -9.45 0.39
CA GLU A 88 -22.01 -8.31 1.30
C GLU A 88 -20.97 -8.41 2.42
N SER A 89 -20.75 -9.62 2.95
CA SER A 89 -19.71 -9.85 3.97
C SER A 89 -18.30 -9.54 3.45
N ARG A 90 -17.97 -9.99 2.23
CA ARG A 90 -16.67 -9.72 1.58
C ARG A 90 -16.49 -8.24 1.28
N LEU A 91 -17.54 -7.58 0.76
CA LEU A 91 -17.51 -6.14 0.47
C LEU A 91 -17.30 -5.34 1.76
N ARG A 92 -18.03 -5.67 2.82
CA ARG A 92 -17.86 -5.03 4.14
C ARG A 92 -16.44 -5.17 4.67
N GLN A 93 -15.82 -6.35 4.54
CA GLN A 93 -14.43 -6.56 4.95
C GLN A 93 -13.43 -5.75 4.11
N GLY A 94 -13.59 -5.74 2.78
CA GLY A 94 -12.74 -4.93 1.90
C GLY A 94 -12.87 -3.43 2.18
N MET A 95 -14.11 -2.95 2.36
CA MET A 95 -14.39 -1.56 2.72
C MET A 95 -13.80 -1.19 4.08
N HIS A 96 -13.82 -2.09 5.06
CA HIS A 96 -13.18 -1.88 6.35
C HIS A 96 -11.68 -1.59 6.20
N VAL A 97 -10.95 -2.39 5.41
CA VAL A 97 -9.51 -2.14 5.13
C VAL A 97 -9.31 -0.77 4.49
N LEU A 98 -10.05 -0.46 3.43
CA LEU A 98 -9.92 0.81 2.70
C LEU A 98 -10.22 2.01 3.60
N ASN A 99 -11.27 1.93 4.43
CA ASN A 99 -11.64 3.00 5.34
C ASN A 99 -10.61 3.18 6.46
N THR A 100 -10.04 2.10 7.00
CA THR A 100 -8.98 2.17 8.01
C THR A 100 -7.73 2.84 7.45
N GLU A 101 -7.32 2.50 6.22
CA GLU A 101 -6.17 3.14 5.56
C GLU A 101 -6.43 4.63 5.26
N ALA A 102 -7.62 4.96 4.76
CA ALA A 102 -8.03 6.36 4.54
C ALA A 102 -8.02 7.15 5.85
N THR A 103 -8.52 6.57 6.94
CA THR A 103 -8.48 7.17 8.27
C THR A 103 -7.06 7.37 8.77
N ALA A 104 -6.15 6.42 8.53
CA ALA A 104 -4.74 6.57 8.89
C ALA A 104 -4.08 7.74 8.16
N LEU A 105 -4.35 7.92 6.85
CA LEU A 105 -3.85 9.05 6.07
C LEU A 105 -4.42 10.40 6.54
N ALA A 106 -5.72 10.45 6.87
CA ALA A 106 -6.34 11.66 7.41
C ALA A 106 -5.68 12.09 8.73
N ASN A 107 -5.43 11.14 9.62
CA ASN A 107 -4.73 11.39 10.88
C ASN A 107 -3.27 11.80 10.67
N LEU A 108 -2.58 11.18 9.71
CA LEU A 108 -1.23 11.57 9.33
C LEU A 108 -1.20 13.03 8.85
N SER A 109 -2.11 13.43 7.96
CA SER A 109 -2.22 14.82 7.51
C SER A 109 -2.44 15.77 8.69
N LYS A 110 -3.30 15.40 9.64
CA LYS A 110 -3.56 16.21 10.83
C LYS A 110 -2.32 16.35 11.70
N LEU A 111 -1.55 15.27 11.87
CA LEU A 111 -0.28 15.28 12.60
C LEU A 111 0.70 16.31 12.01
N TYR A 112 0.91 16.31 10.70
CA TYR A 112 1.80 17.26 10.03
C TYR A 112 1.25 18.70 9.97
N GLU A 113 -0.03 18.91 10.26
CA GLU A 113 -0.60 20.26 10.40
C GLU A 113 -0.31 20.87 11.77
N ILE A 114 -0.39 20.08 12.84
CA ILE A 114 -0.42 20.60 14.22
C ILE A 114 0.84 20.28 15.04
N ASP A 115 1.51 19.16 14.79
CA ASP A 115 2.60 18.68 15.63
C ASP A 115 3.94 19.34 15.26
N PRO A 116 4.62 20.04 16.20
CA PRO A 116 5.88 20.72 15.91
C PRO A 116 7.01 19.78 15.51
N ILE A 117 7.07 18.56 16.03
CA ILE A 117 8.14 17.60 15.72
C ILE A 117 7.99 17.13 14.28
N ALA A 118 6.77 16.74 13.87
CA ALA A 118 6.47 16.34 12.50
C ALA A 118 6.74 17.46 11.51
N ARG A 119 6.27 18.68 11.78
CA ARG A 119 6.47 19.86 10.93
C ARG A 119 7.93 20.20 10.73
N ASN A 120 8.68 20.33 11.82
CA ASN A 120 10.10 20.68 11.79
C ASN A 120 10.92 19.55 11.15
N GLY A 121 10.56 18.29 11.42
CA GLY A 121 11.20 17.13 10.83
C GLY A 121 11.02 17.08 9.31
N PHE A 122 9.81 17.36 8.82
CA PHE A 122 9.52 17.40 7.38
C PHE A 122 10.34 18.48 6.66
N ASP A 123 10.30 19.71 7.17
CA ASP A 123 11.06 20.84 6.61
C ASP A 123 12.57 20.54 6.59
N GLN A 124 13.12 20.06 7.71
CA GLN A 124 14.53 19.68 7.80
C GLN A 124 14.90 18.55 6.83
N ALA A 125 14.03 17.56 6.64
CA ALA A 125 14.25 16.46 5.71
C ALA A 125 14.31 16.97 4.25
N VAL A 126 13.36 17.82 3.85
CA VAL A 126 13.32 18.45 2.52
C VAL A 126 14.60 19.26 2.28
N GLN A 127 14.95 20.17 3.19
CA GLN A 127 16.14 21.00 3.07
C GLN A 127 17.42 20.16 3.00
N THR A 128 17.51 19.09 3.80
CA THR A 128 18.67 18.19 3.81
C THR A 128 18.81 17.47 2.48
N ILE A 129 17.72 16.88 1.97
CA ILE A 129 17.73 16.18 0.68
C ILE A 129 18.11 17.15 -0.44
N ALA A 130 17.49 18.33 -0.50
CA ALA A 130 17.75 19.31 -1.54
C ALA A 130 19.21 19.80 -1.53
N ARG A 131 19.71 20.26 -0.37
CA ARG A 131 21.10 20.76 -0.25
C ARG A 131 22.12 19.70 -0.62
N ARG A 132 21.93 18.47 -0.15
CA ARG A 132 22.87 17.37 -0.42
C ARG A 132 22.78 16.88 -1.87
N GLY A 133 21.57 16.80 -2.42
CA GLY A 133 21.32 16.48 -3.82
C GLY A 133 22.00 17.45 -4.78
N LEU A 134 21.83 18.75 -4.55
CA LEU A 134 22.47 19.84 -5.31
C LEU A 134 24.01 19.83 -5.16
N SER A 135 24.53 19.32 -4.05
CA SER A 135 25.97 19.19 -3.79
C SER A 135 26.58 17.87 -4.32
N GLY A 136 25.85 17.12 -5.14
CA GLY A 136 26.37 15.89 -5.72
C GLY A 136 26.12 14.63 -4.89
N GLY A 137 25.41 14.69 -3.76
CA GLY A 137 24.97 13.52 -2.98
C GLY A 137 23.70 12.84 -3.52
N LYS A 138 23.42 11.64 -3.01
CA LYS A 138 22.17 10.91 -3.25
C LYS A 138 21.46 10.55 -1.93
N LEU A 139 20.18 10.23 -2.02
CA LEU A 139 19.40 9.66 -0.93
C LEU A 139 19.53 8.13 -0.93
N VAL A 140 20.13 7.57 0.12
CA VAL A 140 20.24 6.12 0.30
C VAL A 140 19.07 5.66 1.17
N ILE A 141 18.10 4.99 0.57
CA ILE A 141 16.88 4.51 1.24
C ILE A 141 17.12 3.09 1.76
N ILE A 142 16.92 2.88 3.06
CA ILE A 142 17.26 1.65 3.78
C ILE A 142 16.00 1.11 4.49
N GLY A 143 15.70 -0.17 4.29
CA GLY A 143 14.60 -0.85 4.96
C GLY A 143 14.57 -2.35 4.67
N VAL A 144 13.81 -3.10 5.47
CA VAL A 144 13.61 -4.56 5.31
C VAL A 144 12.14 -4.89 5.07
N GLY A 145 11.88 -6.05 4.48
CA GLY A 145 10.52 -6.57 4.30
C GLY A 145 9.60 -5.58 3.58
N LYS A 146 8.38 -5.38 4.11
CA LYS A 146 7.40 -4.46 3.50
C LYS A 146 7.88 -3.01 3.49
N SER A 147 8.58 -2.55 4.54
CA SER A 147 9.23 -1.23 4.54
C SER A 147 10.31 -1.11 3.46
N GLY A 148 11.04 -2.20 3.19
CA GLY A 148 11.99 -2.28 2.08
C GLY A 148 11.32 -2.16 0.70
N HIS A 149 10.15 -2.78 0.50
CA HIS A 149 9.37 -2.61 -0.73
C HIS A 149 8.88 -1.17 -0.91
N ILE A 150 8.40 -0.52 0.16
CA ILE A 150 8.09 0.91 0.13
C ILE A 150 9.34 1.72 -0.25
N GLY A 151 10.50 1.42 0.35
CA GLY A 151 11.76 2.07 0.00
C GLY A 151 12.11 1.94 -1.48
N LYS A 152 11.96 0.76 -2.08
CA LYS A 152 12.19 0.53 -3.52
C LYS A 152 11.22 1.35 -4.40
N LYS A 153 9.93 1.42 -4.03
CA LYS A 153 8.96 2.28 -4.73
C LYS A 153 9.39 3.74 -4.63
N LEU A 154 9.76 4.21 -3.43
CA LEU A 154 10.21 5.59 -3.22
C LEU A 154 11.47 5.93 -4.02
N VAL A 155 12.43 5.00 -4.16
CA VAL A 155 13.57 5.19 -5.07
C VAL A 155 13.09 5.48 -6.49
N ALA A 156 12.12 4.70 -7.01
CA ALA A 156 11.56 4.94 -8.33
C ALA A 156 10.84 6.30 -8.42
N THR A 157 10.06 6.70 -7.41
CA THR A 157 9.44 8.04 -7.36
C THR A 157 10.49 9.14 -7.38
N MET A 158 11.53 9.05 -6.55
CA MET A 158 12.58 10.06 -6.40
C MET A 158 13.37 10.22 -7.71
N GLN A 159 13.78 9.12 -8.33
CA GLN A 159 14.49 9.14 -9.61
C GLN A 159 13.64 9.74 -10.72
N SER A 160 12.34 9.45 -10.75
CA SER A 160 11.39 10.02 -11.71
C SER A 160 11.31 11.56 -11.63
N LEU A 161 11.61 12.12 -10.46
CA LEU A 161 11.59 13.55 -10.16
C LEU A 161 12.99 14.19 -10.12
N ASP A 162 14.01 13.48 -10.63
CA ASP A 162 15.43 13.89 -10.62
C ASP A 162 15.98 14.19 -9.21
N VAL A 163 15.46 13.45 -8.21
CA VAL A 163 16.06 13.33 -6.88
C VAL A 163 16.85 12.02 -6.87
N ARG A 164 18.18 12.12 -6.96
CA ARG A 164 19.04 10.91 -7.02
C ARG A 164 18.87 10.09 -5.76
N ALA A 165 18.40 8.85 -5.92
CA ALA A 165 18.17 7.92 -4.84
C ALA A 165 18.61 6.51 -5.22
N VAL A 166 18.97 5.70 -4.22
CA VAL A 166 19.30 4.28 -4.35
C VAL A 166 18.77 3.51 -3.15
N PHE A 167 18.36 2.26 -3.37
CA PHE A 167 17.93 1.38 -2.28
C PHE A 167 19.13 0.57 -1.77
N LEU A 168 19.27 0.48 -0.45
CA LEU A 168 20.27 -0.36 0.20
C LEU A 168 19.58 -1.29 1.18
N HIS A 169 19.67 -2.60 0.92
CA HIS A 169 19.18 -3.59 1.88
C HIS A 169 20.18 -3.74 3.03
N PRO A 170 19.76 -3.65 4.30
CA PRO A 170 20.70 -3.61 5.42
C PRO A 170 21.51 -4.90 5.59
N THR A 171 20.94 -6.07 5.27
CA THR A 171 21.69 -7.34 5.29
C THR A 171 22.78 -7.35 4.23
N GLU A 172 22.48 -6.92 3.00
CA GLU A 172 23.46 -6.89 1.91
C GLU A 172 24.55 -5.84 2.19
N ALA A 173 24.20 -4.73 2.85
CA ALA A 173 25.15 -3.73 3.30
C ALA A 173 26.24 -4.35 4.18
N LEU A 174 25.85 -5.16 5.17
CA LEU A 174 26.77 -5.88 6.05
C LEU A 174 27.63 -6.94 5.33
N HIS A 175 27.29 -7.27 4.08
CA HIS A 175 28.00 -8.24 3.23
C HIS A 175 28.68 -7.63 2.00
N GLY A 176 28.83 -6.29 1.94
CA GLY A 176 29.66 -5.62 0.93
C GLY A 176 29.04 -4.37 0.32
N ASP A 177 27.71 -4.22 0.39
CA ASP A 177 27.02 -3.12 -0.27
C ASP A 177 27.15 -1.77 0.48
N LEU A 178 27.84 -1.72 1.63
CA LEU A 178 28.22 -0.47 2.28
C LEU A 178 28.96 0.50 1.34
N GLY A 179 29.67 -0.03 0.33
CA GLY A 179 30.34 0.78 -0.69
C GLY A 179 29.40 1.65 -1.54
N ILE A 180 28.08 1.42 -1.49
CA ILE A 180 27.08 2.27 -2.13
C ILE A 180 27.03 3.67 -1.48
N ILE A 181 27.39 3.79 -0.20
CA ILE A 181 27.29 5.04 0.56
C ILE A 181 28.53 5.92 0.35
N ASP A 182 28.31 7.18 -0.04
CA ASP A 182 29.33 8.23 -0.17
C ASP A 182 29.20 9.25 0.99
N SER A 183 30.31 9.90 1.33
CA SER A 183 30.41 11.04 2.25
C SER A 183 29.41 12.20 2.00
N ARG A 184 28.89 12.34 0.77
CA ARG A 184 27.93 13.37 0.38
C ARG A 184 26.47 12.94 0.51
N ASP A 185 26.22 11.69 0.86
CA ASP A 185 24.87 11.14 0.86
C ASP A 185 24.04 11.61 2.05
N THR A 186 22.74 11.33 1.95
CA THR A 186 21.76 11.38 3.03
C THR A 186 21.16 10.00 3.19
N LEU A 187 21.01 9.54 4.43
CA LEU A 187 20.41 8.23 4.73
C LEU A 187 18.93 8.41 5.06
N LEU A 188 18.05 7.59 4.49
CA LEU A 188 16.64 7.50 4.87
C LEU A 188 16.32 6.08 5.33
N PHE A 189 16.08 5.91 6.63
CA PHE A 189 15.60 4.65 7.20
C PHE A 189 14.08 4.60 7.19
N ILE A 190 13.52 3.47 6.79
CA ILE A 190 12.09 3.19 6.87
C ILE A 190 11.89 1.99 7.79
N THR A 191 11.30 2.21 8.97
CA THR A 191 10.98 1.15 9.93
C THR A 191 9.80 1.54 10.79
N TYR A 192 8.77 0.70 10.85
CA TYR A 192 7.64 0.96 11.72
C TYR A 192 8.06 0.94 13.21
N SER A 193 8.78 -0.10 13.66
CA SER A 193 9.09 -0.30 15.08
C SER A 193 10.25 0.55 15.62
N GLY A 194 11.13 1.06 14.74
CA GLY A 194 12.33 1.81 15.15
C GLY A 194 13.40 0.97 15.85
N LYS A 195 13.26 -0.36 15.87
CA LYS A 195 14.18 -1.31 16.53
C LYS A 195 14.42 -2.59 15.71
N THR A 196 14.23 -2.51 14.39
CA THR A 196 14.46 -3.63 13.46
C THR A 196 15.91 -4.11 13.55
N GLN A 197 16.12 -5.40 13.84
CA GLN A 197 17.43 -5.96 14.17
C GLN A 197 18.50 -5.68 13.11
N GLU A 198 18.18 -5.89 11.83
CA GLU A 198 19.10 -5.67 10.71
C GLU A 198 19.51 -4.20 10.59
N LEU A 199 18.60 -3.27 10.89
CA LEU A 199 18.92 -1.85 10.94
C LEU A 199 19.83 -1.55 12.12
N MET A 200 19.51 -2.08 13.31
CA MET A 200 20.33 -1.87 14.52
C MET A 200 21.76 -2.39 14.35
N LEU A 201 21.92 -3.53 13.67
CA LEU A 201 23.24 -4.09 13.34
C LEU A 201 24.01 -3.24 12.31
N LEU A 202 23.31 -2.55 11.42
CA LEU A 202 23.93 -1.68 10.41
C LEU A 202 24.45 -0.36 11.00
N LEU A 203 23.75 0.25 11.97
CA LEU A 203 24.04 1.61 12.45
C LEU A 203 25.51 1.87 12.84
N PRO A 204 26.21 0.95 13.55
CA PRO A 204 27.61 1.16 13.94
C PRO A 204 28.59 1.26 12.77
N HIS A 205 28.23 0.74 11.60
CA HIS A 205 29.07 0.74 10.40
C HIS A 205 28.87 1.98 9.52
N LEU A 206 27.91 2.84 9.87
CA LEU A 206 27.58 4.04 9.11
C LEU A 206 28.23 5.28 9.71
N ASN A 207 28.88 6.09 8.88
CA ASN A 207 29.48 7.34 9.31
C ASN A 207 28.44 8.21 10.04
N ALA A 208 28.74 8.57 11.29
CA ALA A 208 27.86 9.35 12.16
C ALA A 208 27.62 10.78 11.65
N ALA A 209 28.50 11.31 10.81
CA ALA A 209 28.37 12.63 10.20
C ALA A 209 27.35 12.69 9.05
N LEU A 210 26.94 11.53 8.51
CA LEU A 210 25.95 11.51 7.44
C LEU A 210 24.57 11.91 7.97
N PRO A 211 23.92 12.92 7.36
CA PRO A 211 22.56 13.27 7.70
C PRO A 211 21.66 12.04 7.60
N THR A 212 20.89 11.80 8.64
CA THR A 212 20.03 10.62 8.76
C THR A 212 18.60 11.07 8.96
N ILE A 213 17.71 10.60 8.11
CA ILE A 213 16.26 10.78 8.20
C ILE A 213 15.66 9.42 8.60
N LEU A 214 14.67 9.42 9.48
CA LEU A 214 13.96 8.23 9.92
C LEU A 214 12.46 8.40 9.74
N LEU A 215 11.87 7.56 8.89
CA LEU A 215 10.42 7.37 8.78
C LEU A 215 10.01 6.20 9.68
N THR A 216 9.22 6.48 10.71
CA THR A 216 8.83 5.48 11.73
C THR A 216 7.50 5.79 12.41
N SER A 217 6.91 4.83 13.13
CA SER A 217 5.66 5.07 13.87
C SER A 217 5.85 5.92 15.13
N HIS A 218 7.08 6.11 15.59
CA HIS A 218 7.38 6.90 16.79
C HIS A 218 7.13 8.39 16.56
N THR A 219 6.36 8.99 17.47
CA THR A 219 6.12 10.45 17.51
C THR A 219 7.07 11.17 18.47
N ARG A 220 7.79 10.42 19.31
CA ARG A 220 8.75 10.93 20.29
C ARG A 220 10.13 10.34 20.06
N ARG A 221 11.15 11.18 20.15
CA ARG A 221 12.53 10.82 19.81
C ARG A 221 13.11 9.83 20.82
N GLU A 222 12.88 10.09 22.10
CA GLU A 222 13.39 9.33 23.25
C GLU A 222 12.87 7.88 23.31
N ALA A 223 11.72 7.61 22.69
CA ALA A 223 11.12 6.28 22.64
C ALA A 223 11.71 5.39 21.53
N CYS A 224 12.44 5.97 20.57
CA CYS A 224 12.92 5.26 19.39
C CYS A 224 14.37 4.79 19.57
N GLU A 225 14.59 3.48 19.51
CA GLU A 225 15.92 2.87 19.73
C GLU A 225 16.94 3.27 18.65
N LEU A 226 16.51 3.37 17.38
CA LEU A 226 17.37 3.87 16.30
C LEU A 226 17.86 5.30 16.57
N ILE A 227 17.01 6.18 17.11
CA ILE A 227 17.38 7.56 17.44
C ILE A 227 18.35 7.59 18.62
N LYS A 228 18.21 6.71 19.62
CA LYS A 228 19.18 6.64 20.73
C LYS A 228 20.59 6.33 20.23
N GLN A 229 20.72 5.48 19.21
CA GLN A 229 22.01 5.15 18.60
C GLN A 229 22.50 6.20 17.58
N ARG A 230 21.59 6.99 17.00
CA ARG A 230 21.91 8.13 16.11
C ARG A 230 21.13 9.39 16.52
N PRO A 231 21.58 10.11 17.58
CA PRO A 231 20.80 11.20 18.19
C PRO A 231 20.44 12.37 17.27
N ASN A 232 21.25 12.61 16.23
CA ASN A 232 21.04 13.68 15.25
C ASN A 232 20.05 13.32 14.12
N THR A 233 19.36 12.19 14.23
CA THR A 233 18.40 11.72 13.21
C THR A 233 17.22 12.68 13.07
N ILE A 234 16.88 13.10 11.86
CA ILE A 234 15.66 13.85 11.55
C ILE A 234 14.49 12.86 11.60
N LEU A 235 13.53 13.10 12.50
CA LEU A 235 12.39 12.21 12.70
C LEU A 235 11.22 12.63 11.80
N LEU A 236 10.70 11.68 11.04
CA LEU A 236 9.45 11.77 10.28
C LEU A 236 8.44 10.77 10.88
N PRO A 237 7.57 11.24 11.81
CA PRO A 237 6.55 10.38 12.40
C PRO A 237 5.51 9.95 11.37
N ALA A 238 5.15 8.67 11.41
CA ALA A 238 4.06 8.07 10.63
C ALA A 238 3.33 7.00 11.47
N PRO A 239 2.73 7.37 12.62
CA PRO A 239 1.93 6.46 13.41
C PRO A 239 0.66 6.06 12.65
N ILE A 240 0.11 4.89 12.99
CA ILE A 240 -1.26 4.52 12.63
C ILE A 240 -2.16 4.65 13.87
N PRO A 241 -3.43 5.08 13.72
CA PRO A 241 -4.33 5.30 14.87
C PRO A 241 -4.60 4.02 15.66
N GLU A 242 -4.65 2.90 14.96
CA GLU A 242 -4.90 1.57 15.51
C GLU A 242 -3.97 0.58 14.81
N SER A 243 -3.43 -0.37 15.57
CA SER A 243 -2.54 -1.40 15.00
C SER A 243 -3.31 -2.34 14.09
N GLU A 244 -2.66 -2.85 13.03
CA GLU A 244 -3.30 -3.79 12.10
C GLU A 244 -3.81 -5.07 12.78
N ILE A 245 -3.17 -5.50 13.88
CA ILE A 245 -3.65 -6.62 14.70
C ILE A 245 -5.04 -6.33 15.27
N ILE A 246 -5.25 -5.13 15.80
CA ILE A 246 -6.55 -4.73 16.36
C ILE A 246 -7.56 -4.51 15.21
N SER A 247 -7.15 -3.84 14.14
CA SER A 247 -8.05 -3.51 13.03
C SER A 247 -8.50 -4.73 12.22
N PHE A 248 -7.62 -5.72 12.03
CA PHE A 248 -7.82 -6.82 11.07
C PHE A 248 -7.62 -8.22 11.67
N GLY A 249 -7.22 -8.33 12.95
CA GLY A 249 -6.89 -9.60 13.58
C GLY A 249 -5.54 -10.19 13.18
N VAL A 250 -4.78 -9.51 12.31
CA VAL A 250 -3.50 -9.98 11.78
C VAL A 250 -2.46 -8.87 11.76
N SER A 251 -1.19 -9.19 12.00
CA SER A 251 -0.10 -8.22 12.02
C SER A 251 0.46 -7.91 10.62
N ALA A 252 -0.35 -8.06 9.57
CA ALA A 252 0.08 -7.79 8.20
C ALA A 252 0.24 -6.27 8.01
N PRO A 253 1.43 -5.76 7.63
CA PRO A 253 1.59 -4.34 7.36
C PRO A 253 0.72 -3.92 6.17
N THR A 254 -0.25 -3.04 6.43
CA THR A 254 -1.17 -2.47 5.44
C THR A 254 -1.23 -0.96 5.69
N SER A 255 -1.98 -0.50 6.68
CA SER A 255 -2.07 0.90 7.11
C SER A 255 -0.69 1.51 7.36
N SER A 256 0.21 0.78 8.02
CA SER A 256 1.58 1.23 8.29
C SER A 256 2.40 1.45 7.01
N THR A 257 2.22 0.60 6.00
CA THR A 257 2.89 0.77 4.71
C THR A 257 2.26 1.88 3.87
N THR A 258 0.95 2.06 3.97
CA THR A 258 0.22 3.12 3.27
C THR A 258 0.63 4.50 3.78
N VAL A 259 0.69 4.72 5.10
CA VAL A 259 1.17 6.00 5.65
C VAL A 259 2.64 6.27 5.31
N ALA A 260 3.49 5.23 5.34
CA ALA A 260 4.90 5.38 4.98
C ALA A 260 5.10 5.73 3.51
N LEU A 261 4.34 5.09 2.61
CA LEU A 261 4.37 5.39 1.19
C LEU A 261 3.91 6.81 0.89
N ALA A 262 2.76 7.22 1.45
CA ALA A 262 2.19 8.54 1.22
C ALA A 262 3.11 9.67 1.73
N LEU A 263 3.69 9.50 2.92
CA LEU A 263 4.65 10.46 3.47
C LEU A 263 5.95 10.52 2.65
N GLY A 264 6.43 9.37 2.18
CA GLY A 264 7.60 9.30 1.30
C GLY A 264 7.36 9.97 -0.06
N ASP A 265 6.18 9.79 -0.66
CA ASP A 265 5.81 10.48 -1.90
C ASP A 265 5.67 11.99 -1.68
N ALA A 266 5.10 12.43 -0.54
CA ALA A 266 5.06 13.85 -0.18
C ALA A 266 6.47 14.44 -0.02
N LEU A 267 7.39 13.70 0.61
CA LEU A 267 8.80 14.09 0.73
C LEU A 267 9.46 14.19 -0.65
N ALA A 268 9.21 13.23 -1.54
CA ALA A 268 9.78 13.21 -2.89
C ALA A 268 9.36 14.43 -3.71
N ILE A 269 8.06 14.69 -3.79
CA ILE A 269 7.51 15.82 -4.55
C ILE A 269 8.01 17.15 -3.98
N THR A 270 8.06 17.28 -2.65
CA THR A 270 8.47 18.54 -2.01
C THR A 270 9.98 18.77 -2.15
N ALA A 271 10.81 17.73 -1.99
CA ALA A 271 12.25 17.84 -2.24
C ALA A 271 12.56 18.19 -3.71
N ALA A 272 11.83 17.60 -4.66
CA ALA A 272 11.96 17.97 -6.07
C ALA A 272 11.56 19.44 -6.34
N LYS A 273 10.50 19.95 -5.69
CA LYS A 273 10.11 21.38 -5.73
C LYS A 273 11.17 22.32 -5.20
N GLU A 274 11.90 21.89 -4.17
CA GLU A 274 12.99 22.68 -3.60
C GLU A 274 14.23 22.68 -4.51
N MET A 275 14.45 21.59 -5.27
CA MET A 275 15.61 21.43 -6.14
C MET A 275 15.44 22.01 -7.53
N HIS A 276 14.20 22.04 -8.05
CA HIS A 276 13.90 22.30 -9.45
C HIS A 276 12.82 23.37 -9.60
N LEU A 277 13.01 24.28 -10.57
CA LEU A 277 12.03 25.33 -10.87
C LEU A 277 10.79 24.78 -11.60
N ASP A 278 10.98 23.80 -12.48
CA ASP A 278 9.91 23.15 -13.24
C ASP A 278 10.03 21.62 -13.15
N ILE A 279 9.20 21.04 -12.29
CA ILE A 279 9.17 19.59 -12.07
C ILE A 279 8.52 18.85 -13.22
N ALA A 280 7.56 19.46 -13.94
CA ALA A 280 6.90 18.80 -15.06
C ALA A 280 7.90 18.57 -16.20
N ALA A 281 8.71 19.59 -16.51
CA ALA A 281 9.80 19.48 -17.46
C ALA A 281 10.87 18.47 -17.01
N THR A 282 11.27 18.52 -15.72
CA THR A 282 12.21 17.53 -15.14
C THR A 282 11.67 16.10 -15.26
N PHE A 283 10.39 15.91 -14.96
CA PHE A 283 9.74 14.61 -15.09
C PHE A 283 9.70 14.12 -16.55
N ALA A 284 9.31 14.98 -17.49
CA ALA A 284 9.25 14.65 -18.91
C ALA A 284 10.61 14.19 -19.46
N LYS A 285 11.70 14.86 -19.06
CA LYS A 285 13.09 14.51 -19.45
C LYS A 285 13.46 13.08 -19.05
N ASN A 286 12.97 12.61 -17.90
CA ASN A 286 13.28 11.28 -17.36
C ASN A 286 12.35 10.17 -17.89
N HIS A 287 11.36 10.50 -18.73
CA HIS A 287 10.39 9.53 -19.28
C HIS A 287 10.27 9.63 -20.81
N PRO A 288 11.36 9.38 -21.58
CA PRO A 288 11.38 9.60 -23.02
C PRO A 288 10.50 8.65 -23.86
N GLY A 289 9.93 7.59 -23.27
CA GLY A 289 9.27 6.51 -24.03
C GLY A 289 7.94 6.02 -23.47
N GLY A 290 7.23 6.81 -22.66
CA GLY A 290 5.96 6.39 -22.05
C GLY A 290 4.88 7.46 -22.13
N ALA A 291 3.61 7.02 -22.09
CA ALA A 291 2.43 7.88 -22.14
C ALA A 291 2.42 8.99 -21.06
N ILE A 292 3.07 8.75 -19.92
CA ILE A 292 3.18 9.73 -18.83
C ILE A 292 4.19 10.84 -19.18
N GLY A 293 5.27 10.52 -19.92
CA GLY A 293 6.24 11.50 -20.40
C GLY A 293 5.67 12.40 -21.49
N GLU A 294 4.87 11.84 -22.41
CA GLU A 294 4.13 12.61 -23.43
C GLU A 294 3.13 13.59 -22.79
N ALA A 295 2.37 13.14 -21.79
CA ALA A 295 1.45 14.00 -21.05
C ALA A 295 2.17 15.09 -20.24
N ALA A 296 3.32 14.78 -19.64
CA ALA A 296 4.12 15.75 -18.91
C ALA A 296 4.79 16.79 -19.83
N ALA A 297 5.27 16.37 -21.01
CA ALA A 297 5.80 17.29 -22.02
C ALA A 297 4.72 18.28 -22.49
N ALA A 298 3.51 17.79 -22.76
CA ALA A 298 2.38 18.64 -23.11
C ALA A 298 1.99 19.62 -21.99
N ALA A 299 2.06 19.20 -20.72
CA ALA A 299 1.80 20.08 -19.58
C ALA A 299 2.89 21.14 -19.38
N ALA A 300 4.16 20.81 -19.64
CA ALA A 300 5.27 21.75 -19.58
C ALA A 300 5.15 22.83 -20.68
N ASP A 301 4.75 22.46 -21.90
CA ASP A 301 4.55 23.42 -23.00
C ASP A 301 3.45 24.46 -22.70
N VAL A 302 2.39 24.07 -21.97
CA VAL A 302 1.31 24.98 -21.57
C VAL A 302 1.75 25.98 -20.49
N ALA A 303 2.71 25.62 -19.64
CA ALA A 303 3.21 26.50 -18.58
C ALA A 303 4.15 27.61 -19.09
N VAL A 304 4.71 27.47 -20.30
CA VAL A 304 5.70 28.40 -20.88
C VAL A 304 5.06 29.50 -21.76
N GLU A 305 3.74 29.51 -21.97
CA GLU A 305 3.11 30.58 -22.77
C GLU A 305 3.18 31.95 -22.04
N PRO A 306 3.90 32.96 -22.59
CA PRO A 306 4.07 34.22 -21.89
C PRO A 306 2.75 34.99 -21.90
N LYS A 307 2.32 35.47 -20.72
CA LYS A 307 1.26 36.48 -20.58
C LYS A 307 1.58 37.66 -21.50
N ARG A 308 0.94 37.68 -22.68
CA ARG A 308 0.98 38.82 -23.62
C ARG A 308 0.55 40.06 -22.85
N HIS A 309 1.50 40.93 -22.56
CA HIS A 309 1.23 42.23 -21.99
C HIS A 309 0.37 43.00 -22.98
N LEU A 310 -0.90 43.19 -22.64
CA LEU A 310 -1.77 44.15 -23.30
C LEU A 310 -1.16 45.54 -23.05
N ARG A 311 -0.55 46.13 -24.08
CA ARG A 311 -0.14 47.55 -24.02
C ARG A 311 -1.42 48.40 -23.95
N PRO A 312 -1.52 49.37 -23.05
CA PRO A 312 -2.62 50.33 -23.09
C PRO A 312 -2.43 51.23 -24.32
N SER A 313 -3.44 51.25 -25.19
CA SER A 313 -3.60 52.24 -26.25
C SER A 313 -3.78 53.63 -25.62
N ARG A 314 -3.02 54.60 -26.12
CA ARG A 314 -3.16 56.04 -25.83
C ARG A 314 -4.52 56.57 -26.24
#